data_AF-A0A139SJN5-F1
#
_entry.id   AF-A0A139SJN5-F1
#
_cell.length_a   1.000
_cell.length_b   1.000
_cell.length_c   1.000
_cell.angle_alpha   90.00
_cell.angle_beta   90.00
_cell.angle_gamma   90.00
#
_symmetry.space_group_name_H-M   'P 1'
#
loop_
_entity.id
_entity.type
_entity.pdbx_description
1 polymer ?
#
loop_
_entity_poly.entity_id
_entity_poly.type
_entity_poly.pdbx_seq_one_letter_code
_entity_poly.pdbx_strand_id
1 'polypeptide(L)'
;MIIGDRSTLQVIDWQDGHDHLLVRKDSVHLEDALKKIKFMGYDHNKLQKGDYDSNFWEITPFPEPATYGSLFMAGTVSLSLLRRRQKARLGSSPS
;
A
#
# COMPACT_ATOMS: atom_id res chain seq x y z
N MET A 1 -22.85 -1.07 5.80
CA MET A 1 -22.20 -2.04 4.91
C MET A 1 -22.43 -3.44 5.47
N ILE A 2 -22.86 -4.39 4.63
CA ILE A 2 -23.07 -5.79 5.03
C ILE A 2 -22.35 -6.65 4.00
N ILE A 3 -21.43 -7.49 4.45
CA ILE A 3 -20.86 -8.55 3.64
C ILE A 3 -21.50 -9.85 4.12
N GLY A 4 -22.12 -10.57 3.17
CA GLY A 4 -22.80 -11.83 3.44
C GLY A 4 -21.94 -12.84 4.19
N ASP A 5 -22.59 -13.83 4.80
CA ASP A 5 -21.87 -14.87 5.52
C ASP A 5 -21.08 -15.74 4.56
N ARG A 6 -19.81 -15.99 4.92
CA ARG A 6 -18.77 -16.64 4.09
C ARG A 6 -18.34 -15.86 2.84
N SER A 7 -18.78 -14.61 2.68
CA SER A 7 -18.28 -13.73 1.62
C SER A 7 -17.10 -12.88 2.11
N THR A 8 -16.17 -12.59 1.20
CA THR A 8 -15.03 -11.68 1.44
C THR A 8 -14.93 -10.68 0.31
N LEU A 9 -14.67 -9.41 0.64
CA LEU A 9 -14.39 -8.38 -0.35
C LEU A 9 -12.88 -8.34 -0.58
N GLN A 10 -12.45 -8.60 -1.80
CA GLN A 10 -11.04 -8.47 -2.20
C GLN A 10 -10.86 -7.19 -3.00
N VAL A 11 -9.91 -6.37 -2.56
CA VAL A 11 -9.52 -5.14 -3.24
C VAL A 11 -8.12 -5.37 -3.81
N ILE A 12 -7.99 -5.20 -5.13
CA ILE A 12 -6.77 -5.45 -5.90
C ILE A 12 -6.30 -4.10 -6.46
N ASP A 13 -5.00 -3.93 -6.66
CA ASP A 13 -4.37 -2.72 -7.23
C ASP A 13 -4.72 -1.42 -6.49
N TRP A 14 -4.92 -1.52 -5.18
CA TRP A 14 -5.16 -0.37 -4.31
C TRP A 14 -3.99 0.62 -4.38
N GLN A 15 -4.28 1.88 -4.68
CA GLN A 15 -3.29 2.95 -4.72
C GLN A 15 -3.46 3.90 -3.53
N ASP A 16 -2.44 3.93 -2.67
CA ASP A 16 -2.40 4.83 -1.52
C ASP A 16 -2.48 6.30 -1.95
N GLY A 17 -3.45 7.03 -1.39
CA GLY A 17 -3.67 8.45 -1.67
C GLY A 17 -4.47 8.76 -2.94
N HIS A 18 -4.88 7.75 -3.71
CA HIS A 18 -5.81 7.88 -4.82
C HIS A 18 -7.13 7.14 -4.52
N ASP A 19 -7.03 5.92 -4.02
CA ASP A 19 -8.19 5.11 -3.69
C ASP A 19 -8.62 5.35 -2.24
N HIS A 20 -9.92 5.62 -2.06
CA HIS A 20 -10.51 5.94 -0.76
C HIS A 20 -11.74 5.07 -0.52
N LEU A 21 -11.74 4.34 0.59
CA LEU A 21 -12.88 3.51 1.01
C LEU A 21 -13.59 4.21 2.15
N LEU A 22 -14.67 4.89 1.80
CA LEU A 22 -15.49 5.63 2.76
C LEU A 22 -16.62 4.76 3.28
N VAL A 23 -16.76 4.70 4.60
CA VAL A 23 -17.82 3.95 5.26
C VAL A 23 -18.56 4.82 6.25
N ARG A 24 -19.89 4.79 6.21
CA ARG A 24 -20.73 5.59 7.11
C ARG A 24 -20.56 5.17 8.57
N LYS A 25 -20.51 6.15 9.49
CA LYS A 25 -20.34 5.90 10.93
C LYS A 25 -21.54 5.20 11.58
N ASP A 26 -22.73 5.31 10.98
CA ASP A 26 -23.98 4.76 11.49
C ASP A 26 -24.17 3.25 11.18
N SER A 27 -23.20 2.63 10.51
CA SER A 27 -23.29 1.23 10.10
C SER A 27 -23.00 0.27 11.26
N VAL A 28 -24.04 -0.35 11.82
CA VAL A 28 -23.96 -1.31 12.94
C VAL A 28 -23.04 -2.51 12.65
N HIS A 29 -22.98 -2.99 11.40
CA HIS A 29 -22.17 -4.15 11.00
C HIS A 29 -20.79 -3.79 10.45
N LEU A 30 -20.29 -2.59 10.76
CA LEU A 30 -19.02 -2.10 10.22
C LEU A 30 -17.84 -2.99 10.62
N GLU A 31 -17.73 -3.36 11.89
CA GLU A 31 -16.59 -4.14 12.39
C GLU A 31 -16.52 -5.53 11.77
N ASP A 32 -17.67 -6.19 11.60
CA ASP A 32 -17.75 -7.51 10.96
C ASP A 32 -17.47 -7.43 9.46
N ALA A 33 -17.91 -6.35 8.81
CA ALA A 33 -17.59 -6.11 7.41
C ALA A 33 -16.08 -5.86 7.23
N LEU A 34 -15.45 -5.03 8.06
CA LEU A 34 -14.01 -4.72 7.97
C LEU A 34 -13.14 -5.97 8.06
N LYS A 35 -13.47 -6.92 8.95
CA LYS A 35 -12.75 -8.21 9.07
C LYS A 35 -12.84 -9.08 7.81
N LYS A 36 -13.85 -8.85 6.97
CA LYS A 36 -14.08 -9.59 5.72
C LYS A 36 -13.46 -8.90 4.50
N ILE A 37 -12.88 -7.71 4.65
CA ILE A 37 -12.18 -6.98 3.58
C ILE A 37 -10.71 -7.38 3.57
N LYS A 38 -10.20 -7.69 2.38
CA LYS A 38 -8.79 -8.03 2.14
C LYS A 38 -8.22 -7.15 1.05
N PHE A 39 -7.18 -6.40 1.38
CA PHE A 39 -6.42 -5.61 0.41
C PHE A 39 -5.22 -6.42 -0.05
N MET A 40 -5.15 -6.74 -1.34
CA MET A 40 -4.05 -7.53 -1.89
C MET A 40 -2.76 -6.72 -1.92
N GLY A 41 -1.68 -7.25 -1.34
CA GLY A 41 -0.39 -6.56 -1.22
C GLY A 41 -0.23 -5.70 0.04
N TYR A 42 -1.22 -5.73 0.94
CA TYR A 42 -1.26 -4.97 2.19
C TYR A 42 -1.49 -5.91 3.40
N ASP A 43 -1.15 -5.42 4.60
CA ASP A 43 -1.29 -6.23 5.82
C ASP A 43 -2.77 -6.40 6.17
N HIS A 44 -3.28 -7.61 5.94
CA HIS A 44 -4.66 -8.01 6.17
C HIS A 44 -5.15 -7.82 7.62
N ASN A 45 -4.24 -7.77 8.58
CA ASN A 45 -4.59 -7.67 10.01
C ASN A 45 -4.59 -6.23 10.52
N LYS A 46 -4.17 -5.27 9.70
CA LYS A 46 -4.05 -3.87 10.10
C LYS A 46 -4.77 -2.97 9.10
N LEU A 47 -6.03 -2.70 9.40
CA LEU A 47 -6.79 -1.63 8.76
C LEU A 47 -6.80 -0.42 9.69
N GLN A 48 -6.45 0.76 9.17
CA GLN A 48 -6.63 2.01 9.89
C GLN A 48 -8.00 2.59 9.59
N LYS A 49 -8.61 3.14 10.65
CA LYS A 49 -9.86 3.88 10.61
C LYS A 49 -9.49 5.36 10.79
N GLY A 50 -9.40 6.10 9.70
CA GLY A 50 -9.22 7.55 9.69
C GLY A 50 -10.58 8.25 9.80
N ASP A 51 -10.60 9.40 10.48
CA ASP A 51 -11.79 10.23 10.50
C ASP A 51 -11.78 11.14 9.26
N TYR A 52 -12.73 10.95 8.35
CA TYR A 52 -12.81 11.72 7.09
C TYR A 52 -13.78 12.90 7.24
N ASP A 53 -14.96 12.64 7.79
CA ASP A 53 -16.00 13.65 8.03
C ASP A 53 -16.90 13.21 9.19
N SER A 54 -17.74 14.13 9.68
CA SER A 54 -18.81 13.92 10.64
C SER A 54 -19.62 12.63 10.41
N ASN A 55 -19.84 12.25 9.15
CA ASN A 55 -20.68 11.11 8.77
C ASN A 55 -19.91 9.89 8.23
N PHE A 56 -18.62 10.00 7.93
CA PHE A 56 -17.85 8.96 7.25
C PHE A 56 -16.49 8.71 7.91
N TRP A 57 -16.15 7.43 8.05
CA TRP A 57 -14.81 6.94 8.31
C TRP A 57 -14.13 6.64 6.97
N GLU A 58 -12.86 6.95 6.89
CA GLU A 58 -11.99 6.47 5.83
C GLU A 58 -11.26 5.21 6.29
N ILE A 59 -11.30 4.18 5.47
CA ILE A 59 -10.62 2.92 5.72
C ILE A 59 -9.41 2.86 4.80
N THR A 60 -8.23 2.87 5.39
CA THR A 60 -6.96 2.76 4.67
C THR A 60 -6.22 1.50 5.11
N PRO A 61 -5.74 0.68 4.16
CA PRO A 61 -4.93 -0.48 4.49
C PRO A 61 -3.55 -0.05 5.00
N PHE A 62 -2.96 -0.86 5.89
CA PHE A 62 -1.59 -0.62 6.32
C PHE A 62 -0.60 -1.18 5.29
N PRO A 63 0.34 -0.37 4.76
CA PRO A 63 1.31 -0.84 3.80
C PRO A 63 2.21 -1.91 4.42
N GLU A 64 2.40 -3.04 3.72
CA GLU A 64 3.37 -4.03 4.18
C GLU A 64 4.78 -3.43 4.12
N PRO A 65 5.58 -3.52 5.21
CA PRO A 65 6.93 -2.95 5.25
C PRO A 65 7.85 -3.47 4.13
N ALA A 66 7.60 -4.69 3.66
CA ALA A 66 8.42 -5.37 2.66
C ALA A 66 8.32 -4.74 1.26
N THR A 67 7.16 -4.20 0.89
CA THR A 67 6.91 -3.63 -0.44
C THR A 67 7.72 -2.35 -0.65
N TYR A 68 7.76 -1.48 0.36
CA TYR A 68 8.53 -0.23 0.29
C TYR A 68 10.04 -0.45 0.41
N GLY A 69 10.48 -1.42 1.22
CA GLY A 69 11.91 -1.75 1.33
C GLY A 69 12.54 -2.18 0.01
N SER A 70 11.79 -2.94 -0.80
CA SER A 70 12.27 -3.46 -2.09
C SER A 70 12.53 -2.35 -3.13
N LEU A 71 11.66 -1.34 -3.20
CA LEU A 71 11.77 -0.21 -4.10
C LEU A 71 13.00 0.66 -3.81
N PHE A 72 13.26 0.96 -2.53
CA PHE A 72 14.44 1.73 -2.14
C PHE A 72 15.75 0.95 -2.38
N MET A 73 15.76 -0.36 -2.14
CA MET A 73 16.92 -1.21 -2.41
C MET A 73 17.22 -1.30 -3.90
N ALA A 74 16.20 -1.45 -4.76
CA ALA A 74 16.39 -1.45 -6.22
C ALA A 74 16.96 -0.13 -6.76
N GLY A 75 16.48 1.00 -6.22
CA GLY A 75 16.99 2.34 -6.59
C GLY A 75 18.46 2.54 -6.25
N THR A 76 18.88 2.18 -5.04
CA THR A 76 20.28 2.37 -4.59
C THR A 76 21.27 1.46 -5.33
N VAL A 77 20.89 0.20 -5.62
CA VAL A 77 21.71 -0.72 -6.41
C VAL A 77 21.92 -0.20 -7.83
N SER A 78 20.85 0.25 -8.49
CA SER A 78 20.91 0.80 -9.85
C SER A 78 21.81 2.05 -9.93
N LEU A 79 21.68 2.96 -8.96
CA LEU A 79 22.51 4.17 -8.90
C LEU A 79 23.98 3.85 -8.63
N SER A 80 24.26 2.87 -7.76
CA SER A 80 25.62 2.45 -7.44
C SER A 80 26.33 1.80 -8.64
N LEU A 81 25.61 0.98 -9.41
CA LEU A 81 26.09 0.37 -10.65
C LEU A 81 26.32 1.42 -11.73
N LEU A 82 25.42 2.39 -11.88
CA LEU A 82 25.58 3.50 -12.82
C LEU A 82 26.83 4.35 -12.49
N ARG A 83 27.04 4.69 -11.21
CA ARG A 83 28.23 5.40 -10.74
C ARG A 83 29.52 4.61 -11.00
N ARG A 84 29.53 3.30 -10.78
CA ARG A 84 30.68 2.43 -11.09
C ARG A 84 31.00 2.44 -12.59
N ARG A 85 29.98 2.36 -13.45
CA ARG A 85 30.14 2.39 -14.92
C ARG A 85 30.63 3.75 -15.43
N GLN A 86 30.17 4.86 -14.84
CA GLN A 86 30.65 6.19 -15.21
C GLN A 86 32.12 6.40 -14.83
N LYS A 87 32.54 5.97 -13.64
CA LYS A 87 33.95 6.03 -13.21
C LYS A 87 34.87 5.18 -14.10
N ALA A 88 34.41 4.00 -14.51
CA ALA A 88 35.18 3.14 -15.41
C ALA A 88 35.35 3.75 -16.82
N ARG A 89 34.35 4.47 -17.34
CA ARG A 89 34.43 5.16 -18.64
C ARG A 89 35.29 6.42 -18.63
N LEU A 90 35.37 7.13 -17.50
CA LEU A 90 36.23 8.31 -17.34
C LEU A 90 37.70 7.94 -17.05
N GLY A 91 37.96 6.73 -16.52
CA GLY A 91 39.32 6.21 -16.34
C GLY A 91 39.95 5.61 -17.60
N SER A 92 39.16 5.38 -18.65
CA SER A 92 39.64 4.90 -19.96
C SER A 92 39.79 6.07 -20.94
N SER A 93 40.65 7.04 -20.62
CA SER A 93 41.25 7.86 -21.67
C SER A 93 42.45 7.08 -22.20
N PRO A 94 42.48 6.68 -23.49
CA PRO A 94 43.72 6.17 -24.08
C PRO A 94 44.75 7.30 -24.05
N SER A 95 45.98 6.94 -23.68
CA SER A 95 47.18 7.79 -23.78
C SER A 95 47.49 8.15 -25.23
#